data_AF-A0A923B5V7-F1
#
_entry.id   AF-A0A923B5V7-F1
#
_cell.length_a   1.000
_cell.length_b   1.000
_cell.length_c   1.000
_cell.angle_alpha   90.00
_cell.angle_beta   90.00
_cell.angle_gamma   90.00
#
_symmetry.space_group_name_H-M   'P 1'
#
loop_
_entity.id
_entity.type
_entity.pdbx_description
1 polymer ?
#
loop_
_entity_poly.entity_id
_entity_poly.type
_entity_poly.pdbx_seq_one_letter_code
_entity_poly.pdbx_strand_id
1 'polypeptide(L)'
;DPLHEPPATLPHPSLHETPPLLTPAQQYEFLELLTKGASIFGACEEIGCTQLQYTLTRDHDANFADMLKAIRETQGENVAARLYQTALQGNVTAQQFWLRHQPPAEWREAPTRPEGSDLSDEDLLDRCREAGLDLPPRFAARLGTPGLPQ
;
A
#
# COMPACT_ATOMS: atom_id res chain seq x y z
N ASP A 1 -20.45 44.76 -52.13
CA ASP A 1 -20.65 43.49 -51.41
C ASP A 1 -19.54 42.52 -51.74
N PRO A 2 -18.55 42.31 -50.86
CA PRO A 2 -17.63 41.19 -51.02
C PRO A 2 -18.28 39.92 -50.45
N LEU A 3 -18.34 38.90 -51.30
CA LEU A 3 -18.82 37.55 -50.99
C LEU A 3 -17.99 36.95 -49.83
N HIS A 4 -18.65 36.73 -48.71
CA HIS A 4 -18.11 36.03 -47.55
C HIS A 4 -18.10 34.53 -47.85
N GLU A 5 -16.95 33.97 -48.22
CA GLU A 5 -16.79 32.51 -48.29
C GLU A 5 -16.95 31.91 -46.87
N PRO A 6 -17.74 30.85 -46.70
CA PRO A 6 -17.86 30.18 -45.41
C PRO A 6 -16.53 29.47 -45.07
N PRO A 7 -16.12 29.48 -43.79
CA PRO A 7 -14.87 28.84 -43.38
C PRO A 7 -14.94 27.32 -43.60
N ALA A 8 -13.84 26.78 -44.13
CA ALA A 8 -13.63 25.36 -44.32
C ALA A 8 -13.95 24.58 -43.03
N THR A 9 -14.95 23.70 -43.10
CA THR A 9 -15.29 22.79 -42.02
C THR A 9 -14.13 21.82 -41.85
N LEU A 10 -13.33 22.02 -40.80
CA LEU A 10 -12.30 21.05 -40.40
C LEU A 10 -13.00 19.71 -40.13
N PRO A 11 -12.48 18.57 -40.61
CA PRO A 11 -13.03 17.27 -40.28
C PRO A 11 -12.96 17.09 -38.77
N HIS A 12 -14.12 17.06 -38.12
CA HIS A 12 -14.23 16.68 -36.72
C HIS A 12 -13.73 15.23 -36.58
N PRO A 13 -12.78 14.92 -35.69
CA PRO A 13 -12.41 13.55 -35.41
C PRO A 13 -13.65 12.83 -34.85
N SER A 14 -14.05 11.74 -35.50
CA SER A 14 -15.20 10.93 -35.13
C SER A 14 -15.04 10.39 -33.70
N LEU A 15 -15.82 10.92 -32.75
CA LEU A 15 -15.76 10.59 -31.31
C LEU A 15 -16.40 9.23 -30.93
N HIS A 16 -16.58 8.29 -31.86
CA HIS A 16 -17.45 7.13 -31.64
C HIS A 16 -16.83 5.75 -31.81
N GLU A 17 -15.52 5.64 -32.05
CA GLU A 17 -14.89 4.32 -32.08
C GLU A 17 -14.40 3.92 -30.69
N THR A 18 -15.03 2.89 -30.14
CA THR A 18 -14.51 2.22 -28.93
C THR A 18 -13.12 1.71 -29.26
N PRO A 19 -12.08 2.08 -28.48
CA PRO A 19 -10.73 1.72 -28.83
C PRO A 19 -10.58 0.19 -28.76
N PRO A 20 -9.76 -0.41 -29.64
CA PRO A 20 -9.64 -1.85 -29.74
C PRO A 20 -9.05 -2.43 -28.45
N LEU A 21 -9.49 -3.64 -28.09
CA LEU A 21 -8.91 -4.41 -26.99
C LEU A 21 -7.43 -4.72 -27.25
N LEU A 22 -6.68 -4.98 -26.20
CA LEU A 22 -5.29 -5.44 -26.32
C LEU A 22 -5.25 -6.82 -26.97
N THR A 23 -4.32 -6.98 -27.90
CA THR A 23 -4.03 -8.29 -28.50
C THR A 23 -3.45 -9.25 -27.44
N PRO A 24 -3.54 -10.57 -27.62
CA PRO A 24 -2.93 -11.53 -26.68
C PRO A 24 -1.43 -11.30 -26.42
N ALA A 25 -0.69 -10.87 -27.45
CA ALA A 25 0.73 -10.53 -27.31
C ALA A 25 0.93 -9.30 -26.39
N GLN A 26 0.15 -8.24 -26.60
CA GLN A 26 0.17 -7.04 -25.76
C GLN A 26 -0.26 -7.35 -24.32
N GLN A 27 -1.26 -8.21 -24.14
CA GLN A 27 -1.67 -8.65 -22.80
C GLN A 27 -0.52 -9.37 -22.08
N TYR A 28 0.18 -10.27 -22.76
CA TYR A 28 1.32 -10.98 -22.18
C TYR A 28 2.45 -10.02 -21.80
N GLU A 29 2.83 -9.12 -22.70
CA GLU A 29 3.86 -8.12 -22.46
C GLU A 29 3.49 -7.18 -21.29
N PHE A 30 2.22 -6.77 -21.24
CA PHE A 30 1.67 -5.97 -20.14
C PHE A 30 1.82 -6.69 -18.79
N LEU A 31 1.44 -7.97 -18.72
CA LEU A 31 1.58 -8.79 -17.50
C LEU A 31 3.04 -8.95 -17.10
N GLU A 32 3.93 -9.18 -18.06
CA GLU A 32 5.36 -9.30 -17.80
C GLU A 32 5.93 -8.01 -17.18
N LEU A 33 5.56 -6.85 -17.69
CA LEU A 33 5.95 -5.56 -17.10
C LEU A 33 5.47 -5.41 -15.66
N LEU A 34 4.22 -5.82 -15.36
CA LEU A 34 3.72 -5.80 -13.99
C LEU A 34 4.50 -6.75 -13.08
N THR A 35 4.85 -7.96 -13.52
CA THR A 35 5.67 -8.87 -12.70
C THR A 35 7.03 -8.29 -12.33
N LYS A 36 7.57 -7.40 -13.19
CA LYS A 36 8.82 -6.66 -12.95
C LYS A 36 8.64 -5.40 -12.09
N GLY A 37 7.40 -5.10 -11.66
CA GLY A 37 7.08 -3.99 -10.77
C GLY A 37 6.67 -2.70 -11.49
N ALA A 38 6.39 -2.74 -12.80
CA ALA A 38 5.79 -1.60 -13.48
C ALA A 38 4.41 -1.28 -12.88
N SER A 39 4.03 -0.01 -12.90
CA SER A 39 2.64 0.38 -12.64
C SER A 39 1.79 0.12 -13.88
N ILE A 40 0.47 0.05 -13.72
CA ILE A 40 -0.47 -0.01 -14.86
C ILE A 40 -0.25 1.16 -15.82
N PHE A 41 0.09 2.35 -15.30
CA PHE A 41 0.38 3.52 -16.12
C PHE A 41 1.66 3.33 -16.94
N GLY A 42 2.76 2.95 -16.29
CA GLY A 42 4.03 2.72 -16.97
C GLY A 42 3.95 1.55 -17.97
N ALA A 43 3.21 0.50 -17.65
CA ALA A 43 3.01 -0.62 -18.56
C ALA A 43 2.21 -0.21 -19.81
N CYS A 44 1.17 0.62 -19.64
CA CYS A 44 0.42 1.17 -20.77
C CYS A 44 1.28 2.07 -21.67
N GLU A 45 2.11 2.94 -21.09
CA GLU A 45 3.04 3.79 -21.85
C GLU A 45 4.05 2.94 -22.64
N GLU A 46 4.64 1.93 -22.01
CA GLU A 46 5.68 1.08 -22.61
C GLU A 46 5.15 0.32 -23.84
N ILE A 47 3.95 -0.26 -23.76
CA ILE A 47 3.37 -1.05 -24.87
C ILE A 47 2.53 -0.20 -25.84
N GLY A 48 2.49 1.12 -25.63
CA GLY A 48 1.77 2.05 -26.49
C GLY A 48 0.25 1.88 -26.48
N CYS A 49 -0.35 1.52 -25.34
CA CYS A 49 -1.81 1.43 -25.20
C CYS A 49 -2.37 2.47 -24.23
N THR A 50 -3.66 2.78 -24.37
CA THR A 50 -4.35 3.69 -23.45
C THR A 50 -4.89 2.96 -22.22
N GLN A 51 -5.11 3.71 -21.13
CA GLN A 51 -5.79 3.20 -19.93
C GLN A 51 -7.19 2.67 -20.22
N LEU A 52 -7.87 3.26 -21.21
CA LEU A 52 -9.20 2.81 -21.64
C LEU A 52 -9.14 1.44 -22.30
N GLN A 53 -8.14 1.20 -23.18
CA GLN A 53 -7.94 -0.13 -23.79
C GLN A 53 -7.62 -1.20 -22.75
N TYR A 54 -6.75 -0.89 -21.78
CA TYR A 54 -6.49 -1.77 -20.65
C TYR A 54 -7.78 -2.10 -19.87
N THR A 55 -8.57 -1.08 -19.53
CA THR A 55 -9.80 -1.25 -18.74
C THR A 55 -10.81 -2.11 -19.48
N LEU A 56 -11.05 -1.81 -20.76
CA LEU A 56 -11.96 -2.59 -21.61
C LEU A 56 -11.48 -4.04 -21.78
N THR A 57 -10.17 -4.25 -21.95
CA THR A 57 -9.60 -5.60 -22.07
C THR A 57 -9.77 -6.39 -20.78
N ARG A 58 -9.47 -5.80 -19.63
CA ARG A 58 -9.68 -6.43 -18.32
C ARG A 58 -11.14 -6.82 -18.10
N ASP A 59 -12.07 -5.97 -18.51
CA ASP A 59 -13.50 -6.23 -18.29
C ASP A 59 -14.07 -7.27 -19.27
N HIS A 60 -13.45 -7.44 -20.45
CA HIS A 60 -13.87 -8.40 -21.48
C HIS A 60 -13.16 -9.76 -21.39
N ASP A 61 -11.90 -9.80 -20.97
CA ASP A 61 -11.07 -10.99 -20.92
C ASP A 61 -10.85 -11.44 -19.47
N ALA A 62 -11.64 -12.43 -19.05
CA ALA A 62 -11.60 -12.96 -17.68
C ALA A 62 -10.25 -13.60 -17.33
N ASN A 63 -9.59 -14.26 -18.29
CA ASN A 63 -8.29 -14.89 -18.04
C ASN A 63 -7.21 -13.82 -17.81
N PHE A 64 -7.23 -12.75 -18.59
CA PHE A 64 -6.37 -11.59 -18.36
C PHE A 64 -6.62 -10.96 -16.98
N ALA A 65 -7.88 -10.79 -16.60
CA ALA A 65 -8.26 -10.26 -15.29
C ALA A 65 -7.78 -11.14 -14.12
N ASP A 66 -7.89 -12.46 -14.25
CA ASP A 66 -7.44 -13.42 -13.26
C ASP A 66 -5.92 -13.42 -13.10
N MET A 67 -5.17 -13.39 -14.22
CA MET A 67 -3.72 -13.25 -14.18
C MET A 67 -3.29 -11.92 -13.52
N LEU A 68 -3.97 -10.81 -13.85
CA LEU A 68 -3.72 -9.53 -13.18
C LEU A 68 -3.96 -9.58 -11.68
N LYS A 69 -4.98 -10.31 -11.24
CA LYS A 69 -5.27 -10.51 -9.81
C LYS A 69 -4.15 -11.29 -9.13
N ALA A 70 -3.74 -12.42 -9.71
CA ALA A 70 -2.65 -13.24 -9.17
C ALA A 70 -1.31 -12.47 -9.05
N ILE A 71 -0.98 -11.64 -10.05
CA ILE A 71 0.21 -10.78 -9.99
C ILE A 71 0.10 -9.79 -8.83
N ARG A 72 -1.04 -9.13 -8.66
CA ARG A 72 -1.24 -8.16 -7.57
C ARG A 72 -1.17 -8.81 -6.18
N GLU A 73 -1.72 -10.02 -6.05
CA GLU A 73 -1.61 -10.79 -4.81
C GLU A 73 -0.15 -11.10 -4.49
N THR A 74 0.61 -11.61 -5.47
CA THR A 74 2.05 -11.88 -5.34
C THR A 74 2.85 -10.61 -5.00
N GLN A 75 2.55 -9.49 -5.65
CA GLN A 75 3.17 -8.19 -5.33
C GLN A 75 2.86 -7.76 -3.89
N GLY A 76 1.63 -7.98 -3.42
CA GLY A 76 1.22 -7.71 -2.04
C GLY A 76 2.02 -8.55 -1.03
N GLU A 77 2.21 -9.84 -1.32
CA GLU A 77 3.04 -10.73 -0.50
C GLU A 77 4.51 -10.26 -0.47
N ASN A 78 5.06 -9.81 -1.60
CA ASN A 78 6.41 -9.26 -1.66
C ASN A 78 6.56 -7.99 -0.83
N VAL A 79 5.56 -7.10 -0.86
CA VAL A 79 5.52 -5.90 -0.01
C VAL A 79 5.45 -6.29 1.46
N ALA A 80 4.61 -7.26 1.82
CA ALA A 80 4.51 -7.75 3.20
C ALA A 80 5.84 -8.36 3.69
N ALA A 81 6.50 -9.17 2.86
CA ALA A 81 7.81 -9.74 3.17
C ALA A 81 8.87 -8.63 3.35
N ARG A 82 8.88 -7.62 2.48
CA ARG A 82 9.82 -6.49 2.59
C ARG A 82 9.57 -5.68 3.86
N LEU A 83 8.30 -5.39 4.16
CA LEU A 83 7.89 -4.69 5.37
C LEU A 83 8.37 -5.43 6.63
N TYR A 84 8.18 -6.75 6.68
CA TYR A 84 8.66 -7.58 7.78
C TYR A 84 10.20 -7.51 7.93
N GLN A 85 10.95 -7.64 6.82
CA GLN A 85 12.40 -7.51 6.85
C GLN A 85 12.84 -6.13 7.34
N THR A 86 12.18 -5.06 6.89
CA THR A 86 12.45 -3.69 7.36
C THR A 86 12.15 -3.52 8.85
N ALA A 87 11.10 -4.17 9.36
CA ALA A 87 10.80 -4.21 10.79
C ALA A 87 11.91 -4.94 11.58
N LEU A 88 12.40 -6.08 11.09
CA LEU A 88 13.51 -6.82 11.72
C LEU A 88 14.82 -6.02 11.75
N GLN A 89 15.03 -5.13 10.77
CA GLN A 89 16.19 -4.23 10.71
C GLN A 89 16.11 -3.03 11.68
N GLY A 90 15.08 -2.97 12.53
CA GLY A 90 14.96 -1.95 13.56
C GLY A 90 14.16 -0.71 13.14
N ASN A 91 13.47 -0.73 11.99
CA ASN A 91 12.58 0.36 11.62
C ASN A 91 11.32 0.35 12.49
N VAL A 92 11.23 1.29 13.43
CA VAL A 92 10.14 1.38 14.42
C VAL A 92 8.78 1.53 13.76
N THR A 93 8.66 2.33 12.69
CA THR A 93 7.39 2.51 11.97
C THR A 93 6.92 1.20 11.34
N ALA A 94 7.81 0.46 10.70
CA ALA A 94 7.50 -0.85 10.12
C ALA A 94 7.13 -1.88 11.21
N GLN A 95 7.82 -1.88 12.35
CA GLN A 95 7.50 -2.73 13.50
C GLN A 95 6.10 -2.44 14.05
N GLN A 96 5.78 -1.16 14.28
CA GLN A 96 4.45 -0.75 14.75
C GLN A 96 3.36 -1.13 13.76
N PHE A 97 3.60 -0.90 12.47
CA PHE A 97 2.64 -1.28 11.43
C PHE A 97 2.44 -2.80 11.38
N TRP A 98 3.53 -3.58 11.41
CA TRP A 98 3.48 -5.04 11.37
C TRP A 98 2.71 -5.61 12.57
N LEU A 99 3.05 -5.20 13.79
CA LEU A 99 2.41 -5.68 15.01
C LEU A 99 0.93 -5.31 15.10
N ARG A 100 0.52 -4.15 14.55
CA ARG A 100 -0.89 -3.75 14.50
C ARG A 100 -1.73 -4.67 13.60
N HIS A 101 -1.17 -5.12 12.49
CA HIS A 101 -1.90 -5.92 11.49
C HIS A 101 -1.67 -7.43 11.64
N GLN A 102 -0.61 -7.84 12.33
CA GLN A 102 -0.24 -9.22 12.61
C GLN A 102 0.16 -9.36 14.09
N PRO A 103 -0.78 -9.11 15.03
CA PRO A 103 -0.48 -9.25 16.45
C PRO A 103 -0.22 -10.74 16.78
N PRO A 104 0.77 -11.02 17.65
CA PRO A 104 0.94 -12.32 18.26
C PRO A 104 -0.38 -12.87 18.82
N ALA A 105 -0.55 -14.19 18.81
CA ALA A 105 -1.82 -14.83 19.18
C ALA A 105 -2.20 -14.50 20.64
N GLU A 106 -1.20 -14.51 21.52
CA GLU A 106 -1.30 -14.15 22.92
C GLU A 106 -1.75 -12.70 23.16
N TRP A 107 -1.56 -11.79 22.19
CA TRP A 107 -2.05 -10.40 22.30
C TRP A 107 -3.52 -10.25 21.91
N ARG A 108 -4.06 -11.19 21.11
CA ARG A 108 -5.48 -11.18 20.73
C ARG A 108 -6.38 -11.66 21.86
N GLU A 109 -5.85 -12.51 22.73
CA GLU A 109 -6.56 -13.05 23.89
C GLU A 109 -6.38 -12.19 25.14
N ALA A 110 -5.55 -11.14 25.10
CA ALA A 110 -5.47 -10.20 26.20
C ALA A 110 -6.88 -9.61 26.41
N PRO A 111 -7.53 -9.86 27.56
CA PRO A 111 -8.85 -9.34 27.82
C PRO A 111 -8.81 -7.83 27.61
N THR A 112 -9.80 -7.31 26.89
CA THR A 112 -10.07 -5.87 26.79
C THR A 112 -9.94 -5.28 28.18
N ARG A 113 -8.81 -4.63 28.43
CA ARG A 113 -8.43 -3.85 29.62
C ARG A 113 -8.93 -4.45 30.94
N PRO A 114 -8.09 -5.04 31.80
CA PRO A 114 -8.54 -5.27 33.17
C PRO A 114 -9.08 -3.94 33.71
N GLU A 115 -10.36 -3.91 34.09
CA GLU A 115 -10.96 -2.76 34.76
C GLU A 115 -10.04 -2.44 35.95
N GLY A 116 -9.40 -1.25 35.90
CA GLY A 116 -8.32 -0.87 36.82
C GLY A 116 -6.97 -0.50 36.18
N SER A 117 -6.88 -0.30 34.86
CA SER A 117 -5.63 0.17 34.22
C SER A 117 -5.33 1.68 34.42
N ASP A 118 -5.60 2.22 35.60
CA ASP A 118 -5.08 3.51 36.07
C ASP A 118 -3.80 3.26 36.90
N LEU A 119 -2.96 2.31 36.48
CA LEU A 119 -1.62 2.21 37.03
C LEU A 119 -0.85 3.42 36.51
N SER A 120 -0.32 4.19 37.45
CA SER A 120 0.55 5.31 37.10
C SER A 120 1.79 4.79 36.38
N ASP A 121 2.46 5.66 35.63
CA ASP A 121 3.73 5.32 34.98
C ASP A 121 4.76 4.78 36.01
N GLU A 122 4.66 5.17 37.28
CA GLU A 122 5.49 4.70 38.39
C GLU A 122 5.19 3.24 38.76
N ASP A 123 3.91 2.86 38.89
CA ASP A 123 3.50 1.48 39.21
C ASP A 123 3.85 0.49 38.08
N LEU A 124 3.79 0.95 36.83
CA LEU A 124 4.20 0.15 35.67
C LEU A 124 5.71 -0.13 35.68
N LEU A 125 6.53 0.83 36.12
CA LEU A 125 7.97 0.68 36.22
C LEU A 125 8.37 -0.29 37.33
N ASP A 126 7.71 -0.22 38.49
CA ASP A 126 8.00 -1.15 39.59
C ASP A 126 7.70 -2.58 39.18
N ARG A 127 6.60 -2.82 38.45
CA ARG A 127 6.32 -4.14 37.88
C ARG A 127 7.35 -4.61 36.86
N CYS A 128 7.90 -3.70 36.04
CA CYS A 128 8.96 -4.06 35.11
C CYS A 128 10.24 -4.48 35.85
N ARG A 129 10.59 -3.80 36.96
CA ARG A 129 11.73 -4.16 37.81
C ARG A 129 11.51 -5.50 38.50
N GLU A 130 10.33 -5.73 39.05
CA GLU A 130 9.95 -7.00 39.69
C GLU A 130 9.99 -8.18 38.70
N ALA A 131 9.62 -7.94 37.45
CA ALA A 131 9.70 -8.93 36.37
C ALA A 131 11.14 -9.15 35.83
N GLY A 132 12.14 -8.45 36.36
CA GLY A 132 13.53 -8.56 35.92
C GLY A 132 13.80 -7.99 34.52
N LEU A 133 12.91 -7.14 34.00
CA LEU A 133 13.07 -6.47 32.72
C LEU A 133 13.97 -5.23 32.91
N ASP A 134 15.19 -5.29 32.39
CA ASP A 134 16.14 -4.19 32.52
C ASP A 134 15.71 -3.01 31.63
N LEU A 135 15.34 -1.90 32.26
CA LEU A 135 14.84 -0.70 31.59
C LEU A 135 16.03 0.17 31.15
N PRO A 136 16.13 0.54 29.86
CA PRO A 136 17.23 1.36 29.37
C PRO A 136 17.32 2.70 30.13
N PRO A 137 18.54 3.19 30.50
CA PRO A 137 18.73 4.37 31.37
C PRO A 137 18.02 5.65 30.90
N ARG A 138 17.80 5.78 29.59
CA ARG A 138 17.07 6.90 28.96
C ARG A 138 15.59 7.00 29.38
N PHE A 139 14.98 5.90 29.82
CA PHE A 139 13.60 5.91 30.34
C PHE A 139 13.56 6.29 31.82
N ALA A 140 14.56 5.88 32.61
CA ALA A 140 14.69 6.28 34.01
C ALA A 140 14.91 7.79 34.18
N ALA A 141 15.69 8.41 33.27
CA ALA A 141 16.00 9.85 33.33
C ALA A 141 14.80 10.77 33.11
N ARG A 142 13.74 10.31 32.42
CA ARG A 142 12.53 11.12 32.14
C ARG A 142 11.53 11.17 33.29
N LEU A 143 11.65 10.24 34.24
CA LEU A 143 10.68 10.03 35.33
C LEU A 143 11.26 10.42 36.70
N GLY A 144 12.53 10.83 36.74
CA GLY A 144 13.22 11.29 37.96
C GLY A 144 13.20 12.80 38.21
N THR A 145 12.46 13.61 37.44
CA THR A 145 12.27 15.04 37.74
C THR A 145 10.93 15.26 38.43
N PRO A 146 10.88 15.34 39.78
CA PRO A 146 9.69 15.81 40.46
C PRO A 146 9.54 17.31 40.18
N GLY A 147 8.47 17.67 39.47
CA GLY A 147 7.96 19.04 39.40
C GLY A 147 8.77 20.04 38.58
N LEU A 148 8.31 20.28 37.35
CA LEU A 148 8.41 21.60 36.75
C LEU A 148 7.02 21.97 36.21
N PRO A 149 6.36 23.02 36.73
CA PRO A 149 5.26 23.64 35.99
C PRO A 149 5.83 24.27 34.72
N GLN A 150 4.95 24.44 33.73
CA GLN A 150 5.23 24.84 32.34
C GLN A 150 6.27 25.95 32.17
#